data_AF-A0A2V6NFB0-F1
#
_entry.id   AF-A0A2V6NFB0-F1
#
_cell.length_a   1.000
_cell.length_b   1.000
_cell.length_c   1.000
_cell.angle_alpha   90.00
_cell.angle_beta   90.00
_cell.angle_gamma   90.00
#
_symmetry.space_group_name_H-M   'P 1'
#
loop_
_entity.id
_entity.type
_entity.pdbx_description
1 polymer ?
#
loop_
_entity_poly.entity_id
_entity_poly.type
_entity_poly.pdbx_seq_one_letter_code
_entity_poly.pdbx_strand_id
1 'polypeptide(L)'
;MRSSRSDRAVVATFLCAAFLWTLALSASPQLHQRIHRDANRGDHVCAITMVASGNYDHSPNVPLGSVPALVDQSSSIPALTPQWVEPIFLVASIFEHAPPALV
;
A
#
# COMPACT_ATOMS: atom_id res chain seq x y z
N MET A 1 12.42 -35.12 -6.84
CA MET A 1 12.04 -33.74 -7.26
C MET A 1 12.24 -32.75 -6.10
N ARG A 2 13.49 -32.47 -5.72
CA ARG A 2 13.86 -31.56 -4.61
C ARG A 2 15.04 -30.66 -5.03
N SER A 3 14.88 -29.98 -6.16
CA SER A 3 15.89 -29.08 -6.76
C SER A 3 15.31 -27.66 -6.88
N SER A 4 14.18 -27.51 -7.58
CA SER A 4 13.65 -26.19 -7.97
C SER A 4 13.37 -25.20 -6.83
N ARG A 5 12.95 -25.66 -5.64
CA ARG A 5 12.67 -24.76 -4.50
C ARG A 5 13.95 -24.30 -3.80
N SER A 6 14.95 -25.19 -3.71
CA SER A 6 16.27 -24.89 -3.15
C SER A 6 17.02 -23.92 -4.06
N ASP A 7 17.01 -24.19 -5.37
CA ASP A 7 17.71 -23.35 -6.34
C ASP A 7 17.13 -21.93 -6.37
N ARG A 8 15.80 -21.81 -6.32
CA ARG A 8 15.13 -20.50 -6.22
C ARG A 8 15.42 -19.79 -4.91
N ALA A 9 15.50 -20.51 -3.80
CA ALA A 9 15.83 -19.92 -2.51
C ALA A 9 17.28 -19.38 -2.51
N VAL A 10 18.23 -20.15 -3.04
CA VAL A 10 19.62 -19.73 -3.18
C VAL A 10 19.72 -18.47 -4.04
N VAL A 11 19.10 -18.47 -5.22
CA VAL A 11 19.05 -17.29 -6.10
C VAL A 11 18.41 -16.10 -5.39
N ALA A 12 17.29 -16.28 -4.71
CA ALA A 12 16.63 -15.21 -3.96
C ALA A 12 17.53 -14.65 -2.86
N THR A 13 18.23 -15.49 -2.10
CA THR A 13 19.17 -15.05 -1.06
C THR A 13 20.31 -14.24 -1.65
N PHE A 14 20.89 -14.67 -2.78
CA PHE A 14 21.93 -13.90 -3.46
C PHE A 14 21.41 -12.55 -3.96
N LEU A 15 20.22 -12.50 -4.55
CA LEU A 15 19.61 -11.25 -5.01
C LEU A 15 19.32 -10.29 -3.84
N CYS A 16 18.76 -10.80 -2.74
CA CYS A 16 18.52 -10.00 -1.53
C CYS A 16 19.83 -9.45 -0.96
N ALA A 17 20.87 -10.28 -0.87
CA ALA A 17 22.17 -9.84 -0.36
C ALA A 17 22.79 -8.76 -1.27
N ALA A 18 22.74 -8.94 -2.59
CA ALA A 18 23.20 -7.95 -3.54
C ALA A 18 22.43 -6.63 -3.42
N PHE A 19 21.11 -6.69 -3.28
CA PHE A 19 20.26 -5.51 -3.10
C PHE A 19 20.57 -4.76 -1.80
N LEU A 20 20.67 -5.47 -0.67
CA LEU A 20 21.02 -4.88 0.62
C LEU A 20 22.42 -4.24 0.58
N TRP A 21 23.36 -4.86 -0.12
CA TRP A 21 24.68 -4.29 -0.34
C TRP A 21 24.61 -2.99 -1.15
N THR A 22 23.86 -2.94 -2.24
CA THR A 22 23.67 -1.71 -3.02
C THR A 22 23.00 -0.60 -2.20
N LEU A 23 22.04 -0.96 -1.34
CA LEU A 23 21.34 -0.02 -0.45
C LEU A 23 22.28 0.56 0.62
N ALA A 24 23.16 -0.27 1.18
CA ALA A 24 24.17 0.19 2.13
C ALA A 24 25.15 1.18 1.46
N LEU A 25 25.56 0.89 0.22
CA LEU A 25 26.46 1.75 -0.54
C LEU A 25 25.80 3.06 -0.97
N SER A 26 24.50 3.06 -1.27
CA SER A 26 23.79 4.30 -1.62
C SER A 26 23.73 5.30 -0.46
N ALA A 27 23.82 4.82 0.78
CA ALA A 27 23.88 5.68 1.97
C ALA A 27 25.28 6.29 2.22
N SER A 28 26.33 5.83 1.53
CA SER A 28 27.71 6.30 1.74
C SER A 28 28.48 6.49 0.42
N PRO A 29 28.51 7.72 -0.14
CA PRO A 29 29.25 8.03 -1.37
C PRO A 29 30.76 7.74 -1.26
N GLN A 30 31.35 7.88 -0.08
CA GLN A 30 32.76 7.58 0.14
C GLN A 30 33.07 6.09 -0.03
N LEU A 31 32.18 5.21 0.42
CA LEU A 31 32.36 3.76 0.25
C LEU A 31 32.11 3.35 -1.21
N HIS A 32 31.13 3.96 -1.86
CA HIS A 32 30.88 3.78 -3.30
C HIS A 32 32.11 4.16 -4.14
N GLN A 33 32.75 5.30 -3.86
CA GLN A 33 34.00 5.73 -4.52
C GLN A 33 35.18 4.76 -4.32
N ARG A 34 35.20 4.00 -3.22
CA ARG A 34 36.25 2.99 -2.98
C ARG A 34 36.09 1.76 -3.88
N ILE A 35 34.86 1.45 -4.32
CA ILE A 35 34.60 0.34 -5.24
C ILE A 35 35.07 0.71 -6.64
N HIS A 36 34.74 1.92 -7.09
CA HIS A 36 35.26 2.46 -8.35
C HIS A 36 35.32 3.99 -8.32
N ARG A 37 36.42 4.54 -8.85
CA ARG A 37 36.78 5.96 -8.68
C ARG A 37 35.88 6.95 -9.43
N ASP A 38 35.21 6.50 -10.48
CA ASP A 38 34.30 7.33 -11.29
C ASP A 38 32.88 7.40 -10.71
N ALA A 39 32.60 6.72 -9.59
CA ALA A 39 31.31 6.69 -8.89
C ALA A 39 30.71 8.07 -8.58
N ASN A 40 31.55 9.11 -8.44
CA ASN A 40 31.11 10.46 -8.09
C ASN A 40 30.82 11.37 -9.28
N ARG A 41 30.95 10.87 -10.51
CA ARG A 41 30.57 11.65 -11.70
C ARG A 41 29.05 11.74 -11.76
N GLY A 42 28.52 12.94 -12.01
CA GLY A 42 27.06 13.16 -12.10
C GLY A 42 26.38 12.34 -13.20
N ASP A 43 27.13 11.99 -14.25
CA ASP A 43 26.64 11.23 -15.40
C ASP A 43 26.79 9.71 -15.22
N HIS A 44 27.31 9.25 -14.06
CA HIS A 44 27.56 7.84 -13.81
C HIS A 44 26.29 7.11 -13.35
N VAL A 45 25.87 6.12 -14.14
CA VAL A 45 24.70 5.28 -13.86
C VAL A 45 25.16 3.89 -13.46
N CYS A 46 24.89 3.49 -12.23
CA CYS A 46 25.05 2.12 -11.73
C CYS A 46 23.92 1.75 -10.77
N ALA A 47 23.90 0.50 -10.31
CA ALA A 47 22.88 0.01 -9.37
C ALA A 47 22.77 0.89 -8.11
N ILE A 48 23.90 1.38 -7.59
CA ILE A 48 23.95 2.22 -6.38
C ILE A 48 23.32 3.60 -6.64
N THR A 49 23.63 4.24 -7.77
CA THR A 49 23.06 5.55 -8.11
C THR A 49 21.58 5.46 -8.52
N MET A 50 21.14 4.35 -9.11
CA MET A 50 19.73 4.08 -9.34
C MET A 50 18.96 3.92 -8.02
N VAL A 51 19.52 3.17 -7.05
CA VAL A 51 18.92 3.04 -5.70
C VAL A 51 18.88 4.39 -4.97
N ALA A 52 19.95 5.18 -5.07
CA ALA A 52 20.03 6.50 -4.44
C ALA A 52 19.07 7.53 -5.05
N SER A 53 18.92 7.55 -6.37
CA SER A 53 18.08 8.53 -7.08
C SER A 53 16.62 8.11 -7.21
N GLY A 54 16.31 6.83 -7.06
CA GLY A 54 14.99 6.29 -7.38
C GLY A 54 14.67 6.30 -8.88
N ASN A 55 15.65 6.58 -9.74
CA ASN A 55 15.47 6.65 -11.19
C ASN A 55 15.41 5.25 -11.80
N TYR A 56 14.29 4.57 -11.60
CA TYR A 56 14.00 3.27 -12.21
C TYR A 56 13.13 3.46 -13.45
N ASP A 57 13.35 2.61 -14.46
CA ASP A 57 12.41 2.47 -15.56
C ASP A 57 11.10 1.87 -15.04
N HIS A 58 10.15 2.74 -14.70
CA HIS A 58 8.81 2.32 -14.34
C HIS A 58 8.06 1.92 -15.61
N SER A 59 7.50 0.70 -15.63
CA SER A 59 6.49 0.34 -16.62
C SER A 59 5.38 1.40 -16.59
N PRO A 60 4.85 1.85 -17.74
CA PRO A 60 3.73 2.77 -17.76
C PRO A 60 2.63 2.23 -16.84
N ASN A 61 2.15 3.08 -15.93
CA ASN A 61 1.06 2.74 -15.03
C ASN A 61 -0.18 2.49 -15.91
N VAL A 62 -0.52 1.21 -16.11
CA VAL A 62 -1.78 0.84 -16.75
C VAL A 62 -2.88 1.20 -15.75
N PRO A 63 -3.77 2.16 -16.05
CA PRO A 63 -4.83 2.53 -15.12
C PRO A 63 -5.69 1.29 -14.82
N LEU A 64 -5.57 0.76 -13.61
CA LEU A 64 -6.30 -0.42 -13.13
C LEU A 64 -7.79 -0.16 -12.88
N GLY A 65 -8.28 1.04 -13.21
CA GLY A 65 -9.68 1.42 -13.07
C GLY A 65 -10.27 1.83 -14.40
N SER A 66 -11.05 0.96 -15.03
CA SER A 66 -12.13 1.43 -15.88
C SER A 66 -13.13 2.14 -14.97
N VAL A 67 -13.50 3.37 -15.28
CA VAL A 67 -14.63 4.06 -14.65
C VAL A 67 -15.83 3.09 -14.68
N PRO A 68 -16.45 2.74 -13.53
CA PRO A 68 -17.66 1.94 -13.54
C PRO A 68 -18.69 2.67 -14.41
N ALA A 69 -19.17 2.00 -15.46
CA ALA A 69 -20.27 2.55 -16.24
C ALA A 69 -21.46 2.76 -15.29
N LEU A 70 -21.96 3.99 -15.20
CA LEU A 70 -23.20 4.26 -14.49
C LEU A 70 -24.30 3.48 -15.22
N VAL A 71 -24.74 2.38 -14.63
CA VAL A 71 -25.87 1.61 -15.14
C VAL A 71 -27.10 2.23 -14.50
N ASP A 72 -27.99 2.84 -15.29
CA ASP A 72 -29.32 3.26 -14.83
C ASP A 72 -30.17 2.02 -14.53
N GLN A 73 -29.85 1.33 -13.43
CA GLN A 73 -30.67 0.26 -12.89
C GLN A 73 -31.68 0.87 -11.93
N SER A 74 -32.69 1.55 -12.48
CA SER A 74 -33.92 1.83 -11.74
C SER A 74 -34.71 0.52 -11.64
N SER A 75 -34.48 -0.26 -10.59
CA SER A 75 -35.40 -1.35 -10.23
C SER A 75 -36.71 -0.74 -9.73
N SER A 76 -37.84 -1.25 -10.19
CA SER A 76 -39.15 -0.93 -9.58
C SER A 76 -39.14 -1.38 -8.13
N ILE A 77 -38.99 -0.43 -7.19
CA ILE A 77 -39.08 -0.72 -5.76
C ILE A 77 -40.54 -1.05 -5.45
N PRO A 78 -40.87 -2.26 -4.96
CA PRO A 78 -42.24 -2.57 -4.54
C PRO A 78 -42.66 -1.61 -3.44
N ALA A 79 -43.91 -1.14 -3.49
CA ALA A 79 -44.44 -0.22 -2.50
C ALA A 79 -44.31 -0.81 -1.10
N LEU A 80 -43.47 -0.20 -0.26
CA LEU A 80 -43.34 -0.58 1.15
C LEU A 80 -44.65 -0.22 1.86
N THR A 81 -45.26 -1.20 2.51
CA THR A 81 -46.41 -0.95 3.37
C THR A 81 -45.91 -0.53 4.75
N PRO A 82 -46.23 0.68 5.24
CA PRO A 82 -45.89 1.07 6.60
C PRO A 82 -46.68 0.18 7.57
N GLN A 83 -45.98 -0.66 8.32
CA GLN A 83 -46.57 -1.32 9.48
C GLN A 83 -46.27 -0.48 10.71
N TRP A 84 -47.33 -0.06 11.41
CA TRP A 84 -47.20 0.58 12.71
C TRP A 84 -46.69 -0.46 13.71
N VAL A 85 -45.44 -0.28 14.14
CA VAL A 85 -44.88 -1.02 15.27
C VAL A 85 -45.01 -0.15 16.51
N GLU A 86 -45.35 -0.75 17.63
CA GLU A 86 -45.41 -0.04 18.90
C GLU A 86 -44.03 0.59 19.20
N PRO A 87 -43.95 1.87 19.60
CA PRO A 87 -42.66 2.54 19.75
C PRO A 87 -41.94 1.97 20.98
N ILE A 88 -40.99 1.05 20.76
CA ILE A 88 -40.11 0.51 21.82
C ILE A 88 -39.38 1.67 22.55
N PHE A 89 -39.16 2.80 21.87
CA PHE A 89 -38.56 4.01 22.43
C PHE A 89 -39.35 4.62 23.59
N LEU A 90 -40.67 4.41 23.69
CA LEU A 90 -41.46 4.86 24.85
C LEU A 90 -41.07 4.12 26.14
N VAL A 91 -40.64 2.85 26.02
CA VAL A 91 -40.14 2.04 27.14
C VAL A 91 -38.76 2.53 27.59
N ALA A 92 -37.96 3.10 26.69
CA ALA A 92 -36.62 3.62 26.98
C ALA A 92 -36.62 5.03 27.63
N SER A 93 -37.76 5.73 27.65
CA SER A 93 -37.90 7.09 28.23
C SER A 93 -37.58 7.16 29.73
N ILE A 94 -37.62 6.02 30.44
CA ILE A 94 -37.22 5.93 31.86
C ILE A 94 -35.74 6.31 32.06
N PHE A 95 -34.89 6.09 31.04
CA PHE A 95 -33.45 6.38 31.11
C PHE A 95 -33.06 7.79 30.63
N GLU A 96 -34.03 8.61 30.17
CA GLU A 96 -33.73 9.98 29.66
C GLU A 96 -33.55 11.03 30.76
N HIS A 97 -33.62 10.67 32.04
CA HIS A 97 -33.43 11.63 33.13
C HIS A 97 -31.94 11.84 33.41
N ALA A 98 -31.43 13.04 33.10
CA ALA A 98 -30.11 13.49 33.53
C ALA A 98 -30.03 13.50 35.07
N PRO A 99 -28.87 13.17 35.68
CA PRO A 99 -28.71 13.18 37.13
C PRO A 99 -29.00 14.58 37.70
N PRO A 100 -29.61 14.69 38.89
CA PRO A 100 -29.95 15.98 39.49
C PRO A 100 -28.68 16.82 39.70
N ALA A 101 -28.79 18.11 39.41
CA ALA A 101 -27.68 19.05 39.63
C ALA A 101 -27.32 19.09 41.12
N LEU A 102 -26.03 18.94 41.42
CA LEU A 102 -25.50 19.14 42.76
C LEU A 102 -25.60 20.65 43.09
N VAL A 103 -26.41 20.98 44.08
CA VAL A 103 -26.50 22.31 44.69
C VAL A 103 -25.55 22.38 45.89
#